data_AF-A0A7Y0G169-F1
#
_entry.id   AF-A0A7Y0G169-F1
#
_cell.length_a   1.000
_cell.length_b   1.000
_cell.length_c   1.000
_cell.angle_alpha   90.00
_cell.angle_beta   90.00
_cell.angle_gamma   90.00
#
_symmetry.space_group_name_H-M   'P 1'
#
loop_
_entity.id
_entity.type
_entity.pdbx_description
1 polymer ?
#
loop_
_entity_poly.entity_id
_entity_poly.type
_entity_poly.pdbx_seq_one_letter_code
_entity_poly.pdbx_strand_id
1 'polypeptide(L)' 'MSQEERDARLGLTGLTGAEREARIRQLREEIDRRKAAAKAALRARRAAGGNTSPQPEE' A
#
# COMPACT_ATOMS: atom_id res chain seq x y z
N MET A 1 7.78 -19.83 3.30
CA MET A 1 6.35 -19.69 2.96
C MET A 1 6.08 -20.41 1.65
N SER A 2 5.14 -21.34 1.68
CA SER A 2 4.67 -22.04 0.47
C SER A 2 3.88 -21.09 -0.45
N GLN A 3 3.77 -21.45 -1.73
CA GLN A 3 2.88 -20.75 -2.67
C GLN A 3 1.42 -20.87 -2.23
N GLU A 4 1.04 -22.01 -1.66
CA GLU A 4 -0.31 -22.26 -1.16
C GLU A 4 -0.67 -21.38 0.04
N GLU A 5 0.25 -21.23 1.01
CA GLU A 5 0.06 -20.28 2.14
C GLU A 5 -0.12 -18.83 1.65
N ARG A 6 0.57 -18.47 0.57
CA ARG A 6 0.51 -17.14 -0.01
C ARG A 6 -0.84 -16.91 -0.66
N ASP A 7 -1.30 -17.88 -1.44
CA ASP A 7 -2.59 -17.83 -2.09
C ASP A 7 -3.73 -17.87 -1.05
N ALA A 8 -3.58 -18.64 0.03
CA ALA A 8 -4.53 -18.66 1.15
C ALA A 8 -4.62 -17.29 1.83
N ARG A 9 -3.47 -16.65 2.11
CA ARG A 9 -3.42 -15.29 2.67
C ARG A 9 -4.06 -14.24 1.76
N LEU A 10 -3.95 -14.40 0.45
CA LEU A 10 -4.55 -13.49 -0.53
C LEU A 10 -6.00 -13.84 -0.85
N GLY A 11 -6.54 -14.92 -0.28
CA GLY A 11 -7.87 -15.44 -0.56
C GLY A 11 -8.02 -15.90 -2.01
N LEU A 12 -6.95 -16.45 -2.60
CA LEU A 12 -6.90 -16.96 -3.98
C LEU A 12 -7.16 -18.47 -4.07
N THR A 13 -7.19 -19.17 -2.94
CA THR A 13 -7.46 -20.60 -2.85
C THR A 13 -8.93 -20.89 -3.15
N GLY A 14 -9.20 -21.90 -3.97
CA GLY A 14 -10.57 -22.32 -4.31
C GLY A 14 -11.30 -21.40 -5.30
N LEU A 15 -10.64 -20.35 -5.81
CA LEU A 15 -11.19 -19.50 -6.85
C LEU A 15 -10.98 -20.10 -8.24
N THR A 16 -11.95 -19.89 -9.13
CA THR A 16 -11.77 -20.12 -10.57
C THR A 16 -10.78 -19.11 -11.16
N GLY A 17 -10.27 -19.38 -12.37
CA GLY A 17 -9.31 -18.47 -13.03
C GLY A 17 -9.81 -17.02 -13.14
N ALA A 18 -11.07 -16.83 -13.52
CA ALA A 18 -11.68 -15.51 -13.65
C ALA A 18 -11.83 -14.79 -12.30
N GLU A 19 -12.27 -15.51 -11.25
CA GLU A 19 -12.40 -14.97 -9.90
C GLU A 19 -11.04 -14.60 -9.31
N ARG A 20 -10.02 -15.43 -9.58
CA ARG A 20 -8.64 -15.18 -9.16
C ARG A 20 -8.11 -13.89 -9.79
N GLU A 21 -8.35 -13.68 -11.08
CA GLU A 21 -7.97 -12.43 -11.75
C GLU A 21 -8.73 -11.21 -11.23
N ALA A 22 -10.04 -11.34 -10.97
CA ALA A 22 -10.82 -10.28 -10.35
C ALA A 22 -10.29 -9.92 -8.96
N ARG A 23 -9.97 -10.92 -8.14
CA ARG A 23 -9.39 -10.74 -6.81
C ARG A 23 -8.02 -10.07 -6.85
N ILE A 24 -7.15 -10.48 -7.78
CA ILE A 24 -5.84 -9.86 -7.97
C ILE A 24 -5.99 -8.40 -8.39
N ARG A 25 -6.94 -8.07 -9.28
CA ARG A 25 -7.22 -6.67 -9.66
C ARG A 25 -7.66 -5.82 -8.47
N GLN A 26 -8.59 -6.32 -7.65
CA GLN A 26 -9.03 -5.62 -6.44
C GLN A 26 -7.88 -5.37 -5.46
N LEU A 27 -7.03 -6.38 -5.22
CA LEU A 27 -5.88 -6.24 -4.34
C LEU A 27 -4.88 -5.19 -4.85
N ARG A 28 -4.66 -5.13 -6.18
CA ARG A 28 -3.81 -4.11 -6.79
C ARG A 28 -4.37 -2.70 -6.61
N GLU A 29 -5.65 -2.50 -6.89
CA GLU A 29 -6.31 -1.21 -6.69
C GLU A 29 -6.26 -0.75 -5.23
N GLU A 30 -6.44 -1.67 -4.28
CA GLU A 30 -6.31 -1.36 -2.86
C GLU A 30 -4.89 -0.93 -2.49
N ILE A 31 -3.88 -1.64 -2.98
CA ILE A 31 -2.47 -1.28 -2.77
C ILE A 31 -2.17 0.11 -3.34
N ASP A 32 -2.66 0.43 -4.54
CA ASP A 32 -2.41 1.72 -5.17
C ASP A 32 -3.10 2.86 -4.43
N ARG A 33 -4.34 2.66 -3.95
CA ARG A 33 -5.01 3.62 -3.07
C ARG A 33 -4.23 3.84 -1.77
N ARG A 34 -3.77 2.77 -1.12
CA ARG A 34 -2.96 2.85 0.12
C ARG A 34 -1.63 3.57 -0.11
N LYS A 35 -0.95 3.30 -1.23
CA LYS A 35 0.29 4.01 -1.63
C LYS A 35 0.03 5.50 -1.85
N ALA A 36 -1.04 5.85 -2.56
CA ALA A 36 -1.41 7.24 -2.79
C ALA A 36 -1.69 7.97 -1.47
N ALA A 37 -2.46 7.35 -0.56
CA ALA A 37 -2.74 7.89 0.77
C ALA A 37 -1.45 8.07 1.61
N ALA A 38 -0.57 7.07 1.63
CA ALA A 38 0.71 7.16 2.35
C ALA A 38 1.61 8.27 1.79
N LYS A 39 1.65 8.42 0.45
CA LYS A 39 2.40 9.50 -0.20
C LYS A 39 1.82 10.87 0.11
N ALA A 40 0.48 11.00 0.11
CA ALA A 40 -0.20 12.23 0.49
C ALA A 40 0.08 12.59 1.95
N ALA A 41 -0.02 11.62 2.87
CA ALA A 41 0.30 11.82 4.29
C ALA A 41 1.77 12.24 4.49
N LEU A 42 2.71 11.62 3.79
CA LEU A 42 4.12 12.02 3.85
C LEU A 42 4.34 13.46 3.33
N ARG A 43 3.68 13.83 2.23
CA ARG A 43 3.72 15.20 1.70
C ARG A 43 3.13 16.21 2.69
N ALA A 44 1.99 15.90 3.30
CA ALA A 44 1.37 16.74 4.32
C ALA A 44 2.29 16.92 5.53
N ARG A 45 2.93 15.84 6.01
CA ARG A 45 3.92 15.91 7.09
C ARG A 45 5.12 16.77 6.74
N ARG A 46 5.65 16.67 5.50
CA ARG A 46 6.75 17.52 5.03
C ARG A 46 6.32 18.99 4.92
N ALA A 47 5.11 19.27 4.44
CA ALA A 47 4.59 20.63 4.37
C ALA A 47 4.37 21.23 5.78
N ALA A 48 3.90 20.43 6.73
CA ALA A 48 3.70 20.85 8.11
C ALA A 48 5.01 21.02 8.89
N GLY A 49 6.02 20.16 8.64
CA GLY A 49 7.33 20.22 9.29
C GLY A 49 8.36 21.11 8.58
N GLY A 50 8.08 21.54 7.35
CA GLY A 50 8.98 22.40 6.55
C GLY A 50 9.02 23.86 6.99
N ASN A 51 8.28 24.25 8.03
CA ASN A 51 8.32 25.60 8.61
C ASN A 51 9.14 25.67 9.92
N THR A 52 9.85 24.60 10.29
CA THR A 52 10.81 24.62 11.39
C THR A 52 12.02 23.77 11.02
N SER A 53 12.90 24.31 10.17
CA SER A 53 14.31 23.96 10.28
C SER A 53 14.79 24.58 11.60
N PRO A 54 15.19 23.83 12.63
CA PRO A 54 16.07 24.39 13.62
C PRO A 54 17.38 24.68 12.90
N GLN A 55 17.67 25.97 12.67
CA GLN A 55 19.02 26.38 12.33
C GLN A 55 19.92 25.91 13.49
N PRO A 56 21.06 25.24 13.22
CA PRO A 56 22.08 25.09 14.24
C PRO A 56 22.61 26.51 14.50
N GLU A 57 22.24 27.09 15.65
CA GLU A 57 22.94 28.27 16.15
C GLU A 57 24.35 27.85 16.55
N GLU A 58 25.34 28.64 16.10
CA GLU A 58 26.79 28.45 16.26
C GLU A 58 27.24 28.28 17.73
#